data_AF-A0A937W8U7-F1
#
_entry.id   AF-A0A937W8U7-F1
#
_cell.length_a   1.000
_cell.length_b   1.000
_cell.length_c   1.000
_cell.angle_alpha   90.00
_cell.angle_beta   90.00
_cell.angle_gamma   90.00
#
_symmetry.space_group_name_H-M   'P 1'
#
loop_
_entity.id
_entity.type
_entity.pdbx_description
1 polymer ?
#
loop_
_entity_poly.entity_id
_entity_poly.type
_entity_poly.pdbx_seq_one_letter_code
_entity_poly.pdbx_strand_id
1 'polypeptide(L)'
;MSIRTTIHLQEEVYDKLQQLAKSRKRSHFINQVLAEKLQQLEEQEIFDLMKEGYLATRKERACLNRDWQTVDTEGWPPYAST
;
A
#
# COMPACT_ATOMS: atom_id res chain seq x y z
N MET A 1 -2.62 -19.88 -16.37
CA MET A 1 -1.89 -21.15 -16.10
C MET A 1 -2.17 -21.55 -14.65
N SER A 2 -2.28 -22.84 -14.34
CA SER A 2 -2.44 -23.33 -12.96
C SER A 2 -1.22 -24.14 -12.55
N ILE A 3 -0.61 -23.83 -11.40
CA ILE A 3 0.52 -24.56 -10.83
C ILE A 3 -0.02 -25.44 -9.69
N ARG A 4 0.42 -26.70 -9.63
CA ARG A 4 0.10 -27.61 -8.51
C ARG A 4 1.22 -27.52 -7.48
N THR A 5 0.85 -27.17 -6.25
CA THR A 5 1.79 -27.00 -5.13
C THR A 5 1.28 -27.77 -3.91
N THR A 6 2.19 -28.33 -3.12
CA THR A 6 1.90 -28.93 -1.81
C THR A 6 2.27 -27.93 -0.73
N ILE A 7 1.36 -27.71 0.22
CA ILE A 7 1.57 -26.79 1.35
C ILE A 7 1.21 -27.50 2.65
N HIS A 8 1.85 -27.08 3.75
CA HIS A 8 1.48 -27.51 5.09
C HIS A 8 0.58 -26.45 5.71
N LEU A 9 -0.58 -26.87 6.21
CA LEU A 9 -1.51 -26.01 6.95
C LEU A 9 -1.61 -26.52 8.38
N GLN A 10 -1.71 -25.60 9.33
CA GLN A 10 -2.07 -25.95 10.70
C GLN A 10 -3.48 -26.54 10.75
N GLU A 11 -3.68 -27.52 11.62
CA GLU A 11 -4.93 -28.27 11.73
C GLU A 11 -6.13 -27.34 11.96
N GLU A 12 -6.00 -26.39 12.88
CA GLU A 12 -7.03 -25.39 13.19
C GLU A 12 -7.44 -24.55 11.96
N VAL A 13 -6.48 -24.21 11.11
CA VAL A 13 -6.72 -23.44 9.87
C VAL A 13 -7.38 -24.33 8.83
N TYR A 14 -6.97 -25.59 8.74
CA TYR A 14 -7.57 -26.56 7.84
C TYR A 14 -9.03 -26.84 8.19
N ASP A 15 -9.36 -26.95 9.47
CA ASP A 15 -10.74 -27.16 9.93
C ASP A 15 -11.64 -25.96 9.64
N LYS A 16 -11.14 -24.75 9.87
CA LYS A 16 -11.86 -23.52 9.50
C LYS A 16 -12.07 -23.44 7.99
N LEU A 17 -11.04 -23.75 7.21
CA LEU A 17 -11.13 -23.81 5.74
C LEU A 17 -12.19 -24.82 5.29
N GLN A 18 -12.28 -25.96 5.95
CA GLN A 18 -13.27 -27.00 5.67
C GLN A 18 -14.69 -26.57 5.97
N GLN A 19 -14.89 -25.85 7.08
CA GLN A 19 -16.20 -25.30 7.46
C GLN A 19 -16.66 -24.22 6.47
N LEU A 20 -15.74 -23.35 6.04
CA LEU A 20 -16.02 -22.22 5.14
C LEU A 20 -16.18 -22.66 3.68
N ALA A 21 -15.32 -23.58 3.21
CA ALA A 21 -15.27 -24.00 1.82
C ALA A 21 -15.48 -25.51 1.68
N LYS A 22 -16.70 -25.89 1.28
CA LYS A 22 -17.02 -27.28 0.86
C LYS A 22 -15.99 -27.78 -0.15
N SER A 23 -15.62 -29.07 -0.08
CA SER A 23 -14.41 -29.66 -0.69
C SER A 23 -14.07 -29.23 -2.13
N ARG A 24 -15.07 -29.05 -3.01
CA ARG A 24 -14.86 -28.65 -4.41
C ARG A 24 -14.38 -27.20 -4.61
N LYS A 25 -14.44 -26.34 -3.59
CA LYS A 25 -14.10 -24.90 -3.71
C LYS A 25 -12.88 -24.48 -2.90
N ARG A 26 -12.14 -25.41 -2.29
CA ARG A 26 -10.97 -25.06 -1.44
C ARG A 26 -9.85 -24.36 -2.20
N SER A 27 -9.46 -24.88 -3.35
CA SER A 27 -8.40 -24.26 -4.17
C SER A 27 -8.80 -22.86 -4.62
N HIS A 28 -10.05 -22.69 -5.07
CA HIS A 28 -10.59 -21.37 -5.41
C HIS A 28 -10.55 -20.40 -4.21
N PHE A 29 -11.01 -20.84 -3.04
CA PHE A 29 -11.00 -20.03 -1.83
C PHE A 29 -9.59 -19.64 -1.41
N ILE A 30 -8.65 -20.59 -1.39
CA ILE A 30 -7.24 -20.32 -1.07
C ILE A 30 -6.65 -19.31 -2.05
N ASN A 31 -6.87 -19.48 -3.36
CA ASN A 31 -6.37 -18.55 -4.37
C ASN A 31 -6.94 -17.14 -4.18
N GLN A 32 -8.23 -17.02 -3.88
CA GLN A 32 -8.87 -15.73 -3.63
C GLN A 32 -8.25 -15.04 -2.40
N VAL A 33 -8.13 -15.75 -1.28
CA VAL A 33 -7.56 -15.18 -0.04
C VAL A 33 -6.09 -14.81 -0.22
N LEU A 34 -5.32 -15.61 -0.95
CA LEU A 34 -3.92 -15.30 -1.27
C LEU A 34 -3.82 -14.06 -2.17
N ALA A 35 -4.68 -13.93 -3.18
CA ALA A 35 -4.70 -12.75 -4.05
C ALA A 35 -5.02 -11.48 -3.25
N GLU A 36 -6.05 -11.52 -2.40
CA GLU A 36 -6.41 -10.40 -1.52
C GLU A 36 -5.26 -10.03 -0.56
N LYS A 37 -4.56 -11.02 -0.01
CA LYS A 37 -3.43 -10.77 0.90
C LYS A 37 -2.20 -10.21 0.20
N LEU A 38 -1.88 -10.70 -1.00
CA LEU A 38 -0.77 -10.17 -1.79
C LEU A 38 -1.03 -8.71 -2.17
N GLN A 39 -2.24 -8.38 -2.62
CA GLN A 39 -2.60 -7.00 -2.93
C GLN A 39 -2.44 -6.08 -1.71
N GLN A 40 -2.89 -6.51 -0.53
CA GLN A 40 -2.73 -5.74 0.71
C GLN A 40 -1.26 -5.49 1.06
N LEU A 41 -0.40 -6.50 0.84
CA LEU A 41 1.04 -6.37 1.10
C LEU A 41 1.71 -5.41 0.10
N GLU A 42 1.36 -5.47 -1.18
CA GLU A 42 1.86 -4.55 -2.20
C GLU A 42 1.46 -3.10 -1.91
N GLU A 43 0.19 -2.86 -1.55
CA GLU A 43 -0.30 -1.54 -1.16
C GLU A 43 0.45 -0.99 0.07
N GLN A 44 0.71 -1.86 1.05
CA GLN A 44 1.42 -1.50 2.26
C GLN A 44 2.90 -1.18 1.98
N GLU A 45 3.57 -1.97 1.13
CA GLU A 45 4.94 -1.71 0.72
C GLU A 45 5.07 -0.35 0.00
N ILE A 46 4.15 -0.04 -0.92
CA ILE A 46 4.11 1.26 -1.60
C ILE A 46 3.94 2.39 -0.57
N PHE A 47 3.03 2.23 0.39
CA PHE A 47 2.81 3.23 1.42
C PHE A 47 4.06 3.47 2.28
N ASP A 48 4.75 2.41 2.68
CA ASP A 48 5.96 2.50 3.49
C ASP A 48 7.10 3.17 2.71
N LEU A 49 7.27 2.84 1.42
CA LEU A 49 8.23 3.51 0.54
C LEU A 49 7.92 5.00 0.36
N MET A 50 6.64 5.37 0.20
CA MET A 50 6.23 6.78 0.13
C MET A 50 6.54 7.53 1.42
N LYS A 51 6.30 6.90 2.57
CA LYS A 51 6.59 7.47 3.89
C LYS A 51 8.10 7.68 4.07
N GLU A 52 8.91 6.70 3.71
CA GLU A 52 10.37 6.81 3.75
C GLU A 52 10.88 7.93 2.84
N GLY A 53 10.41 7.98 1.59
CA GLY A 53 10.74 9.06 0.67
C GLY A 53 10.35 10.43 1.23
N TYR A 54 9.14 10.57 1.77
CA TYR A 54 8.68 11.83 2.39
C TYR A 54 9.57 12.24 3.58
N LEU A 55 9.93 11.30 4.44
CA LEU A 55 10.81 11.55 5.59
C LEU A 55 12.23 11.91 5.16
N ALA A 56 12.77 11.24 4.14
CA ALA A 56 14.11 11.49 3.60
C ALA A 56 14.19 12.90 2.97
N THR A 57 13.20 13.29 2.17
CA THR A 57 13.16 14.60 1.52
C THR A 57 12.71 15.72 2.46
N ARG A 58 12.39 15.45 3.74
CA ARG A 58 11.88 16.49 4.67
C ARG A 58 12.90 17.60 4.93
N LYS A 59 14.19 17.26 5.04
CA LYS A 59 15.26 18.25 5.23
C LYS A 59 15.53 19.04 3.95
N GLU A 60 15.55 18.37 2.80
CA GLU A 60 15.73 19.02 1.50
C GLU A 60 14.56 19.94 1.15
N ARG A 61 13.30 19.51 1.39
CA ARG A 61 12.12 20.36 1.21
C ARG A 61 12.13 21.60 2.09
N ALA A 62 12.64 21.52 3.32
CA ALA A 62 12.70 22.70 4.19
C ALA A 62 13.71 23.74 3.68
N CYS A 63 14.82 23.31 3.09
CA CYS A 63 15.77 24.20 2.40
C CYS A 63 15.19 24.75 1.10
N LEU A 64 14.62 23.88 0.26
CA LEU A 64 13.99 24.27 -1.00
C LEU A 64 12.84 25.27 -0.76
N ASN A 65 11.96 25.02 0.21
CA ASN A 65 10.85 25.94 0.51
C ASN A 65 11.33 27.33 0.98
N ARG A 66 12.51 27.42 1.63
CA ARG A 66 13.12 28.70 2.00
C ARG A 66 13.69 29.43 0.78
N ASP A 67 14.30 28.71 -0.14
CA ASP A 67 14.86 29.30 -1.37
C ASP A 67 13.74 29.82 -2.28
N TRP A 68 12.61 29.11 -2.34
CA TRP A 68 11.45 29.47 -3.17
C TRP A 68 10.52 30.53 -2.53
N GLN A 69 10.50 30.66 -1.20
CA GLN A 69 9.84 31.80 -0.52
C GLN A 69 10.36 33.16 -0.99
N THR A 70 11.62 33.24 -1.42
CA THR A 70 12.20 34.47 -1.96
C THR A 70 11.61 34.82 -3.34
N VAL A 71 11.16 33.83 -4.11
CA VAL A 71 10.63 34.00 -5.47
C VAL A 71 9.10 34.19 -5.46
N ASP A 72 8.38 33.59 -4.51
CA ASP A 72 6.91 33.64 -4.45
C ASP A 72 6.32 35.02 -4.09
N THR A 73 7.13 35.98 -3.64
CA THR A 73 6.67 37.35 -3.31
C THR A 73 6.85 38.36 -4.44
N GLU A 74 7.54 38.01 -5.54
CA GLU A 74 7.72 38.91 -6.68
C GLU A 74 6.62 38.68 -7.72
N GLY A 75 5.52 39.44 -7.62
CA GLY A 75 4.56 39.59 -8.72
C GLY A 75 3.13 39.09 -8.47
N TRP A 76 2.79 38.63 -7.26
CA TRP A 76 1.38 38.39 -6.92
C TRP A 76 0.70 39.73 -6.67
N PRO A 77 -0.35 40.10 -7.45
CA PRO A 77 -1.14 41.27 -7.09
C PRO A 77 -1.77 41.00 -5.72
N PRO A 78 -1.68 41.93 -4.75
CA PRO A 78 -2.49 41.82 -3.55
C PRO A 78 -3.94 41.73 -4.03
N TYR A 79 -4.66 40.69 -3.60
CA TYR A 79 -6.10 40.68 -3.77
C TYR A 79 -6.64 41.85 -2.93
N ALA A 80 -6.71 43.02 -3.55
CA ALA A 80 -7.40 44.15 -2.96
C ALA A 80 -8.87 43.75 -2.95
N SER A 81 -9.32 43.42 -1.76
CA SER A 81 -10.71 43.40 -1.38
C SER A 81 -11.26 44.82 -1.51
N THR A 82 -12.40 44.93 -2.19
CA THR A 82 -13.35 46.08 -2.31
C THR A 82 -13.38 46.71 -3.70
#